data_AF-A0A919EZ66-F1
#
_entry.id   AF-A0A919EZ66-F1
#
_cell.length_a   1.000
_cell.length_b   1.000
_cell.length_c   1.000
_cell.angle_alpha   90.00
_cell.angle_beta   90.00
_cell.angle_gamma   90.00
#
_symmetry.space_group_name_H-M   'P 1'
#
loop_
_entity.id
_entity.type
_entity.pdbx_description
1 polymer ?
#
loop_
_entity_poly.entity_id
_entity_poly.type
_entity_poly.pdbx_seq_one_letter_code
_entity_poly.pdbx_strand_id
1 'polypeptide(L)'
;MDNVRHMTRDTADPHGPEQYDAERYVLGGCMHNPRDIDTVRGIITRGDFALPAHELIWDVIVQLHGDGQPISPLTIRLDLERRKELQRAGGLAYINQLGDYSLDAEYHARIVRRDADLRAEADLGRRIVQQATSPDAEPGRAVTFIDDYLKRQQERSAGRSGDPADALLAELLDAASLDNMPTLEPLVGDLLHLDSLARIIGPSGHMKSFVTIDIAGHVGTGMRWHGHYVRQGTVVYLVAEGARGIRKRVRAWEKHYGLKMDNVLFLPRPVQAMGPEWDTLIEAMRRLQPQMVIIDTQARVSVGVEENSNTEVGVVIERIEELRRATGACVLVIHHTGHVGEHGRGASSAKGALQSELHVSKKGEDARNTIVTVKVGKQKDDEQSGDLQFGLKVVTLDGEAKPDGRPVTSVVLESLDVRPAEEVKGTPEWLVGVLHKAQVPVGWGSPRVIKWCAEYGIQMRKDKIEEAVRIRKRKDSFDEAQDARIALPPNLPRDLESELPHDQGGSSREPEETRRSNLPPTPGGAPGDVPPRPPSPRPASKAGGGTEGDRGTGDADGPPCTICDRPINPDWAARGYDTHIGCDPATGSHPDHPTHPHDDAPHDAA
;
A
#
# COMPACT_ATOMS: atom_id res chain seq x y z
N MET A 1 43.52 -29.82 -35.99
CA MET A 1 43.41 -30.75 -34.84
C MET A 1 44.82 -30.88 -34.28
N ASP A 2 44.93 -30.90 -32.94
CA ASP A 2 46.17 -30.90 -32.13
C ASP A 2 46.71 -29.50 -31.77
N ASN A 3 46.21 -28.96 -30.64
CA ASN A 3 46.99 -28.28 -29.60
C ASN A 3 46.09 -27.58 -28.57
N VAL A 4 45.18 -28.33 -27.93
CA VAL A 4 44.56 -27.88 -26.67
C VAL A 4 44.95 -28.87 -25.60
N ARG A 5 46.01 -28.56 -24.84
CA ARG A 5 46.31 -29.29 -23.60
C ARG A 5 45.21 -28.95 -22.59
N HIS A 6 44.43 -29.94 -22.19
CA HIS A 6 43.59 -29.85 -21.01
C HIS A 6 44.51 -29.64 -19.79
N MET A 7 44.63 -28.40 -19.32
CA MET A 7 45.23 -28.11 -18.02
C MET A 7 44.21 -28.45 -16.94
N THR A 8 44.54 -29.39 -16.06
CA THR A 8 43.80 -29.63 -14.82
C THR A 8 43.89 -28.39 -13.94
N ARG A 9 42.82 -28.11 -13.19
CA ARG A 9 42.64 -26.92 -12.32
C ARG A 9 43.78 -26.66 -11.33
N ASP A 10 44.65 -27.64 -11.10
CA ASP A 10 45.86 -27.57 -10.28
C ASP A 10 46.97 -26.65 -10.85
N THR A 11 46.91 -26.30 -12.13
CA THR A 11 48.01 -25.60 -12.84
C THR A 11 47.76 -24.11 -13.08
N ALA A 12 46.73 -23.53 -12.44
CA ALA A 12 46.36 -22.12 -12.60
C ALA A 12 46.73 -21.22 -11.40
N ASP A 13 47.31 -21.76 -10.32
CA ASP A 13 47.67 -20.98 -9.13
C ASP A 13 49.21 -20.99 -8.91
N PRO A 14 49.92 -19.84 -8.95
CA PRO A 14 51.38 -19.82 -8.88
C PRO A 14 51.99 -19.89 -7.46
N HIS A 15 51.21 -20.13 -6.41
CA HIS A 15 51.66 -19.85 -5.04
C HIS A 15 51.61 -21.09 -4.11
N GLY A 16 52.55 -21.15 -3.15
CA GLY A 16 52.86 -22.34 -2.35
C GLY A 16 51.83 -22.67 -1.24
N PRO A 17 52.10 -23.69 -0.40
CA PRO A 17 51.16 -24.22 0.60
C PRO A 17 50.71 -23.25 1.71
N GLU A 18 51.38 -22.09 1.86
CA GLU A 18 51.06 -21.01 2.79
C GLU A 18 49.84 -20.15 2.34
N GLN A 19 49.44 -20.25 1.07
CA GLN A 19 48.36 -19.44 0.49
C GLN A 19 46.98 -19.68 1.13
N TYR A 20 46.79 -20.84 1.75
CA TYR A 20 45.51 -21.23 2.36
C TYR A 20 45.52 -21.17 3.88
N ASP A 21 46.55 -20.57 4.49
CA ASP A 21 46.68 -20.55 5.95
C ASP A 21 45.52 -19.81 6.62
N ALA A 22 45.00 -18.74 6.01
CA ALA A 22 43.82 -18.06 6.51
C ALA A 22 42.60 -19.00 6.60
N GLU A 23 42.37 -19.84 5.60
CA GLU A 23 41.28 -20.83 5.64
C GLU A 23 41.51 -21.87 6.74
N ARG A 24 42.76 -22.31 6.94
CA ARG A 24 43.11 -23.25 8.01
C ARG A 24 42.88 -22.64 9.40
N TYR A 25 43.25 -21.38 9.61
CA TYR A 25 42.98 -20.65 10.86
C TYR A 25 41.50 -20.43 11.13
N VAL A 26 40.69 -20.19 10.10
CA VAL A 26 39.23 -20.15 10.25
C VAL A 26 38.69 -21.49 10.74
N LEU A 27 39.03 -22.58 10.04
CA LEU A 27 38.51 -23.91 10.37
C LEU A 27 39.01 -24.38 11.74
N GLY A 28 40.31 -24.29 12.00
CA GLY A 28 40.93 -24.70 13.25
C GLY A 28 40.51 -23.83 14.44
N GLY A 29 40.39 -22.51 14.24
CA GLY A 29 39.89 -21.58 15.26
C GLY A 29 38.44 -21.90 15.65
N CYS A 30 37.58 -22.19 14.68
CA CYS A 30 36.20 -22.64 14.95
C CYS A 30 36.12 -24.00 15.65
N MET A 31 37.10 -24.90 15.44
CA MET A 31 37.21 -26.16 16.20
C MET A 31 37.59 -25.92 17.66
N HIS A 32 38.27 -24.82 17.98
CA HIS A 32 38.70 -24.49 19.35
C HIS A 32 37.69 -23.64 20.09
N ASN A 33 37.08 -22.68 19.39
CA ASN A 33 36.12 -21.75 19.95
C ASN A 33 34.82 -21.76 19.14
N PRO A 34 33.88 -22.67 19.46
CA PRO A 34 32.59 -22.75 18.77
C PRO A 34 31.77 -21.45 18.81
N ARG A 35 32.05 -20.52 19.73
CA ARG A 35 31.36 -19.22 19.80
C ARG A 35 31.67 -18.32 18.63
N ASP A 36 32.83 -18.50 17.99
CA ASP A 36 33.23 -17.68 16.85
C ASP A 36 32.49 -18.11 15.57
N ILE A 37 31.85 -19.28 15.57
CA ILE A 37 31.20 -19.84 14.37
C ILE A 37 30.07 -18.94 13.87
N ASP A 38 29.23 -18.40 14.75
CA ASP A 38 28.12 -17.53 14.33
C ASP A 38 28.63 -16.20 13.78
N THR A 39 29.68 -15.64 14.38
CA THR A 39 30.36 -14.44 13.86
C THR A 39 31.00 -14.72 12.49
N VAL A 40 31.73 -15.82 12.36
CA VAL A 40 32.39 -16.23 11.11
C VAL A 40 31.35 -16.54 10.01
N ARG A 41 30.20 -17.15 10.34
CA ARG A 41 29.07 -17.36 9.42
C ARG A 41 28.50 -16.03 8.90
N GLY A 42 28.54 -14.96 9.70
CA GLY A 42 28.18 -13.62 9.27
C GLY A 42 29.19 -12.98 8.30
N ILE A 43 30.45 -13.46 8.29
CA ILE A 43 31.53 -12.88 7.47
C ILE A 43 31.72 -13.67 6.18
N ILE A 44 31.74 -15.00 6.24
CA ILE A 44 32.01 -15.90 5.10
C ILE A 44 30.94 -16.99 4.95
N THR A 45 30.83 -17.49 3.73
CA THR A 45 29.99 -18.60 3.30
C THR A 45 30.86 -19.76 2.82
N ARG A 46 30.27 -20.96 2.65
CA ARG A 46 30.96 -22.12 2.08
C ARG A 46 31.71 -21.78 0.78
N GLY A 47 31.09 -21.04 -0.13
CA GLY A 47 31.68 -20.73 -1.44
C GLY A 47 32.87 -19.75 -1.39
N ASP A 48 33.18 -19.21 -0.22
CA ASP A 48 34.31 -18.29 -0.05
C ASP A 48 35.63 -19.03 0.21
N PHE A 49 35.61 -20.33 0.50
CA PHE A 49 36.84 -21.13 0.56
C PHE A 49 37.39 -21.40 -0.85
N ALA A 50 38.70 -21.47 -1.00
CA ALA A 50 39.38 -21.81 -2.24
C ALA A 50 39.55 -23.32 -2.41
N LEU A 51 39.77 -24.03 -1.30
CA LEU A 51 39.90 -25.47 -1.33
C LEU A 51 38.52 -26.15 -1.15
N PRO A 52 38.10 -27.01 -2.09
CA PRO A 52 36.87 -27.80 -1.93
C PRO A 52 36.87 -28.67 -0.67
N ALA A 53 38.05 -29.07 -0.19
CA ALA A 53 38.20 -29.77 1.09
C ALA A 53 37.75 -28.89 2.27
N HIS A 54 38.08 -27.60 2.27
CA HIS A 54 37.70 -26.66 3.32
C HIS A 54 36.22 -26.34 3.31
N GLU A 55 35.61 -26.26 2.13
CA GLU A 55 34.16 -26.15 2.01
C GLU A 55 33.43 -27.29 2.73
N LEU A 56 33.88 -28.53 2.49
CA LEU A 56 33.28 -29.72 3.11
C LEU A 56 33.45 -29.72 4.63
N ILE A 57 34.63 -29.29 5.11
CA ILE A 57 34.91 -29.22 6.54
C ILE A 57 34.07 -28.12 7.20
N TRP A 58 33.93 -26.96 6.55
CA TRP A 58 33.09 -25.86 7.02
C TRP A 58 31.62 -26.29 7.18
N ASP A 59 31.07 -26.99 6.20
CA ASP A 59 29.69 -27.51 6.28
C ASP A 59 29.49 -28.43 7.48
N VAL A 60 30.46 -29.30 7.75
CA VAL A 60 30.42 -30.19 8.93
C VAL A 60 30.51 -29.40 10.23
N ILE A 61 31.38 -28.38 10.31
CA ILE A 61 31.48 -27.50 11.48
C ILE A 61 30.14 -26.79 11.75
N VAL A 62 29.57 -26.14 10.73
CA VAL A 62 28.31 -25.40 10.85
C VAL A 62 27.16 -26.34 11.23
N GLN A 63 27.11 -27.53 10.65
CA GLN A 63 26.09 -28.50 11.00
C GLN A 63 26.21 -28.99 12.44
N LEU A 64 27.41 -29.38 12.87
CA LEU A 64 27.63 -29.84 14.26
C LEU A 64 27.30 -28.73 15.27
N HIS A 65 27.62 -27.47 14.94
CA HIS A 65 27.22 -26.30 15.73
C HIS A 65 25.69 -26.16 15.85
N GLY A 66 24.98 -26.24 14.72
CA GLY A 66 23.52 -26.18 14.68
C GLY A 66 22.83 -27.33 15.43
N ASP A 67 23.43 -28.53 15.40
CA ASP A 67 22.96 -29.72 16.11
C ASP A 67 23.34 -29.73 17.61
N GLY A 68 24.00 -28.67 18.10
CA GLY A 68 24.49 -28.55 19.48
C GLY A 68 25.54 -29.60 19.86
N GLN A 69 26.25 -30.17 18.88
CA GLN A 69 27.26 -31.21 19.07
C GLN A 69 28.63 -30.62 19.37
N PRO A 70 29.50 -31.32 20.12
CA PRO A 70 30.89 -30.90 20.32
C PRO A 70 31.65 -30.83 18.99
N ILE A 71 32.36 -29.73 18.79
CA ILE A 71 33.17 -29.48 17.58
C ILE A 71 34.63 -29.71 17.93
N SER A 72 35.25 -30.64 17.22
CA SER A 72 36.65 -31.04 17.41
C SER A 72 37.14 -31.77 16.15
N PRO A 73 38.46 -31.90 15.94
CA PRO A 73 39.00 -32.72 14.85
C PRO A 73 38.44 -34.15 14.83
N LEU A 74 38.18 -34.73 16.01
CA LEU A 74 37.61 -36.06 16.15
C LEU A 74 36.16 -36.12 15.65
N THR A 75 35.31 -35.21 16.09
CA THR A 75 33.87 -35.23 15.75
C THR A 75 33.66 -34.90 14.27
N ILE A 76 34.42 -33.96 13.73
CA ILE A 76 34.43 -33.62 12.30
C ILE A 76 34.87 -34.83 11.47
N ARG A 77 35.95 -35.51 11.88
CA ARG A 77 36.41 -36.73 11.19
C ARG A 77 35.35 -37.83 11.18
N LEU A 78 34.75 -38.13 12.33
CA LEU A 78 33.73 -39.19 12.45
C LEU A 78 32.54 -38.89 11.53
N ASP A 79 32.15 -37.62 11.46
CA ASP A 79 31.07 -37.18 10.60
C ASP A 79 31.42 -37.30 9.10
N LEU A 80 32.64 -36.87 8.70
CA LEU A 80 33.14 -37.04 7.34
C LEU A 80 33.33 -38.52 6.93
N GLU A 81 33.72 -39.40 7.86
CA GLU A 81 33.80 -40.85 7.64
C GLU A 81 32.41 -41.43 7.39
N ARG A 82 31.43 -41.05 8.22
CA ARG A 82 30.03 -41.46 8.07
C ARG A 82 29.48 -41.06 6.69
N ARG A 83 29.83 -39.86 6.20
CA ARG A 83 29.46 -39.36 4.86
C ARG A 83 30.26 -39.99 3.71
N LYS A 84 31.33 -40.75 4.01
CA LYS A 84 32.31 -41.24 3.03
C LYS A 84 33.03 -40.11 2.27
N GLU A 85 33.20 -38.96 2.91
CA GLU A 85 33.84 -37.77 2.33
C GLU A 85 35.21 -37.45 2.92
N LEU A 86 35.67 -38.19 3.94
CA LEU A 86 36.96 -37.96 4.63
C LEU A 86 38.14 -37.81 3.66
N GLN A 87 38.23 -38.65 2.63
CA GLN A 87 39.33 -38.57 1.66
C GLN A 87 39.26 -37.30 0.81
N ARG A 88 38.05 -36.83 0.46
CA ARG A 88 37.84 -35.57 -0.27
C ARG A 88 38.14 -34.34 0.59
N ALA A 89 38.02 -34.47 1.91
CA ALA A 89 38.38 -33.46 2.90
C ALA A 89 39.88 -33.47 3.29
N GLY A 90 40.73 -34.25 2.61
CA GLY A 90 42.18 -34.28 2.86
C GLY A 90 42.66 -35.42 3.77
N GLY A 91 41.75 -36.25 4.29
CA GLY A 91 42.10 -37.44 5.08
C GLY A 91 42.37 -37.17 6.55
N LEU A 92 42.57 -38.26 7.32
CA LEU A 92 42.77 -38.22 8.78
C LEU A 92 43.90 -37.27 9.22
N ALA A 93 45.05 -37.35 8.57
CA ALA A 93 46.21 -36.55 8.93
C ALA A 93 45.93 -35.05 8.78
N TYR A 94 45.20 -34.66 7.74
CA TYR A 94 44.87 -33.26 7.47
C TYR A 94 43.88 -32.69 8.48
N ILE A 95 42.80 -33.43 8.80
CA ILE A 95 41.81 -32.98 9.79
C ILE A 95 42.45 -32.78 11.17
N ASN A 96 43.36 -33.67 11.57
CA ASN A 96 44.09 -33.50 12.82
C ASN A 96 45.02 -32.27 12.77
N GLN A 97 45.72 -32.08 11.65
CA GLN A 97 46.61 -30.92 11.45
C GLN A 97 45.85 -29.59 11.49
N LEU A 98 44.60 -29.53 11.00
CA LEU A 98 43.78 -28.31 11.11
C LEU A 98 43.52 -27.91 12.56
N GLY A 99 43.51 -28.87 13.49
CA GLY A 99 43.46 -28.58 14.92
C GLY A 99 44.65 -27.77 15.43
N ASP A 100 45.79 -27.77 14.75
CA ASP A 100 46.95 -26.99 15.19
C ASP A 100 46.79 -25.48 14.89
N TYR A 101 45.83 -25.10 14.04
CA TYR A 101 45.58 -23.71 13.63
C TYR A 101 44.52 -23.04 14.51
N SER A 102 44.90 -22.61 15.72
CA SER A 102 43.96 -22.15 16.76
C SER A 102 43.92 -20.62 16.99
N LEU A 103 44.34 -19.82 16.02
CA LEU A 103 44.32 -18.35 16.11
C LEU A 103 43.00 -17.74 15.62
N ASP A 104 42.76 -16.48 16.00
CA ASP A 104 41.53 -15.68 15.77
C ASP A 104 40.81 -15.99 14.45
N ALA A 105 39.72 -16.77 14.54
CA ALA A 105 38.95 -17.21 13.38
C ALA A 105 38.26 -16.04 12.68
N GLU A 106 37.83 -15.02 13.42
CA GLU A 106 37.13 -13.86 12.89
C GLU A 106 38.04 -13.00 12.01
N TYR A 107 39.25 -12.70 12.50
CA TYR A 107 40.26 -11.96 11.73
C TYR A 107 40.58 -12.67 10.41
N HIS A 108 40.82 -13.98 10.45
CA HIS A 108 41.17 -14.76 9.27
C HIS A 108 39.97 -14.93 8.32
N ALA A 109 38.73 -14.98 8.83
CA ALA A 109 37.53 -15.00 7.99
C ALA A 109 37.44 -13.76 7.10
N ARG A 110 37.86 -12.58 7.58
CA ARG A 110 37.91 -11.36 6.77
C ARG A 110 38.96 -11.45 5.65
N ILE A 111 40.07 -12.14 5.89
CA ILE A 111 41.09 -12.40 4.86
C ILE A 111 40.52 -13.34 3.79
N VAL A 112 39.91 -14.45 4.21
CA VAL A 112 39.24 -15.40 3.29
C VAL A 112 38.17 -14.71 2.46
N ARG A 113 37.34 -13.84 3.08
CA ARG A 113 36.36 -13.01 2.38
C ARG A 113 37.00 -12.15 1.29
N ARG A 114 38.02 -11.37 1.65
CA ARG A 114 38.73 -10.50 0.69
C ARG A 114 39.27 -11.30 -0.48
N ASP A 115 39.88 -12.45 -0.21
CA ASP A 115 40.49 -13.29 -1.25
C ASP A 115 39.43 -14.00 -2.11
N ALA A 116 38.24 -14.29 -1.57
CA ALA A 116 37.08 -14.76 -2.32
C ALA A 116 36.52 -13.68 -3.26
N ASP A 117 36.40 -12.43 -2.78
CA ASP A 117 35.93 -11.31 -3.58
C ASP A 117 36.89 -11.04 -4.77
N LEU A 118 38.21 -11.04 -4.52
CA LEU A 118 39.22 -10.91 -5.58
C LEU A 118 39.15 -12.05 -6.61
N ARG A 119 38.90 -13.29 -6.18
CA ARG A 119 38.69 -14.42 -7.09
C ARG A 119 37.43 -14.24 -7.94
N ALA A 120 36.35 -13.76 -7.35
CA ALA A 120 35.10 -13.49 -8.04
C ALA A 120 35.26 -12.39 -9.11
N GLU A 121 36.02 -11.33 -8.82
CA GLU A 121 36.38 -10.28 -9.79
C GLU A 121 37.20 -10.84 -10.94
N ALA A 122 38.22 -11.67 -10.65
CA ALA A 122 39.04 -12.30 -11.67
C ALA A 122 38.23 -13.25 -12.57
N ASP A 123 37.28 -14.01 -12.00
CA ASP A 123 36.36 -14.88 -12.74
C ASP A 123 35.40 -14.09 -13.62
N LEU A 124 34.88 -12.96 -13.13
CA LEU A 124 34.05 -12.06 -13.92
C LEU A 124 34.84 -11.56 -15.14
N GLY A 125 36.06 -11.06 -14.93
CA GLY A 125 36.94 -10.60 -16.01
C GLY A 125 37.17 -11.67 -17.07
N ARG A 126 37.48 -12.91 -16.65
CA ARG A 126 37.64 -14.06 -17.55
C ARG A 126 36.37 -14.34 -18.36
N ARG A 127 35.19 -14.31 -17.73
CA ARG A 127 33.91 -14.58 -18.41
C ARG A 127 33.55 -13.50 -19.42
N ILE A 128 33.82 -12.23 -19.10
CA ILE A 128 33.60 -11.11 -20.01
C ILE A 128 34.47 -11.29 -21.26
N VAL A 129 35.77 -11.56 -21.08
CA VAL A 129 36.69 -11.82 -22.20
C VAL A 129 36.18 -12.99 -23.04
N GLN A 130 35.83 -14.12 -22.40
CA GLN A 130 35.34 -15.31 -23.09
C GLN A 130 34.09 -15.03 -23.93
N GLN A 131 33.12 -14.28 -23.39
CA GLN A 131 31.90 -13.91 -24.12
C GLN A 131 32.20 -12.97 -25.28
N ALA A 132 33.06 -11.98 -25.08
CA ALA A 132 33.42 -11.00 -26.10
C ALA A 132 34.22 -11.62 -27.26
N THR A 133 34.96 -12.70 -27.01
CA THR A 133 35.76 -13.40 -28.04
C THR A 133 35.05 -14.63 -28.65
N SER A 134 33.80 -14.90 -28.27
CA SER A 134 33.03 -16.03 -28.80
C SER A 134 32.69 -15.82 -30.28
N PRO A 135 32.65 -16.89 -31.12
CA PRO A 135 32.21 -16.78 -32.52
C PRO A 135 30.80 -16.18 -32.68
N ASP A 136 29.93 -16.38 -31.69
CA ASP A 136 28.54 -15.89 -31.65
C ASP A 136 28.38 -14.63 -30.77
N ALA A 137 29.44 -13.84 -30.62
CA ALA A 137 29.41 -12.63 -29.79
C ALA A 137 28.54 -11.54 -30.43
N GLU A 138 27.53 -11.08 -29.69
CA GLU A 138 26.69 -9.95 -30.08
C GLU A 138 27.11 -8.67 -29.32
N PRO A 139 27.18 -7.50 -29.99
CA PRO A 139 27.41 -6.22 -29.34
C PRO A 139 26.38 -5.98 -28.22
N GLY A 140 26.84 -5.55 -27.04
CA GLY A 140 25.98 -5.27 -25.89
C GLY A 140 25.73 -6.44 -24.93
N ARG A 141 25.89 -7.70 -25.38
CA ARG A 141 25.67 -8.89 -24.52
C ARG A 141 26.57 -8.93 -23.28
N ALA A 142 27.82 -8.52 -23.42
CA ALA A 142 28.76 -8.41 -22.31
C ALA A 142 28.35 -7.33 -21.29
N VAL A 143 27.71 -6.24 -21.74
CA VAL A 143 27.20 -5.17 -20.88
C VAL A 143 26.01 -5.68 -20.07
N THR A 144 25.04 -6.34 -20.72
CA THR A 144 23.91 -6.97 -20.03
C THR A 144 24.37 -8.00 -19.00
N PHE A 145 25.39 -8.80 -19.32
CA PHE A 145 25.96 -9.76 -18.39
C PHE A 145 26.60 -9.09 -17.15
N ILE A 146 27.25 -7.93 -17.33
CA ILE A 146 27.79 -7.14 -16.22
C ILE A 146 26.67 -6.60 -15.34
N ASP A 147 25.61 -6.03 -15.94
CA ASP A 147 24.47 -5.49 -15.21
C ASP A 147 23.76 -6.59 -14.38
N ASP A 148 23.51 -7.75 -14.98
CA ASP A 148 22.95 -8.92 -14.30
C ASP A 148 23.85 -9.40 -13.15
N TYR A 149 25.17 -9.39 -13.35
CA TYR A 149 26.13 -9.79 -12.32
C TYR A 149 26.13 -8.81 -11.14
N LEU A 150 26.14 -7.50 -11.41
CA LEU A 150 26.11 -6.46 -10.38
C LEU A 150 24.82 -6.53 -9.57
N LYS A 151 23.67 -6.74 -10.23
CA LYS A 151 22.38 -6.92 -9.57
C LYS A 151 22.39 -8.12 -8.62
N ARG A 152 22.89 -9.28 -9.08
CA ARG A 152 23.02 -10.48 -8.24
C ARG A 152 23.99 -10.30 -7.07
N GLN A 153 25.05 -9.51 -7.24
CA GLN A 153 25.98 -9.20 -6.15
C GLN A 153 25.35 -8.27 -5.10
N GLN A 154 24.54 -7.30 -5.54
CA GLN A 154 23.77 -6.46 -4.63
C GLN A 154 22.74 -7.27 -3.84
N GLU A 155 21.99 -8.15 -4.52
CA GLU A 155 21.04 -9.08 -3.88
C GLU A 155 21.74 -10.00 -2.88
N ARG A 156 22.90 -10.56 -3.24
CA ARG A 156 23.72 -11.38 -2.33
C ARG A 156 24.28 -10.59 -1.15
N SER A 157 24.66 -9.34 -1.35
CA SER A 157 25.18 -8.48 -0.28
C SER A 157 24.07 -8.06 0.69
N ALA A 158 22.85 -7.87 0.19
CA ALA A 158 21.66 -7.61 0.99
C ALA A 158 21.21 -8.85 1.80
N GLY A 159 21.44 -10.06 1.29
CA GLY A 159 21.12 -11.33 1.98
C GLY A 159 22.23 -11.91 2.86
N ARG A 160 23.27 -11.14 3.24
CA ARG A 160 24.42 -11.65 4.03
C ARG A 160 24.26 -11.53 5.55
N SER A 161 23.09 -11.13 6.04
CA SER A 161 22.72 -11.22 7.46
C SER A 161 21.64 -12.29 7.66
N GLY A 162 22.05 -13.50 8.05
CA GLY A 162 21.14 -14.61 8.40
C GLY A 162 20.80 -15.57 7.26
N ASP A 163 20.40 -16.79 7.61
CA ASP A 163 19.80 -17.74 6.68
C ASP A 163 18.56 -17.07 6.04
N PRO A 164 18.38 -17.09 4.70
CA PRO A 164 17.17 -16.59 4.06
C PRO A 164 15.88 -17.19 4.64
N ALA A 165 15.94 -18.44 5.12
CA ALA A 165 14.83 -19.04 5.84
C ALA A 165 14.59 -18.35 7.19
N ASP A 166 15.64 -18.05 7.97
CA ASP A 166 15.53 -17.34 9.24
C ASP A 166 15.03 -15.90 9.06
N ALA A 167 15.47 -15.22 8.00
CA ALA A 167 14.96 -13.89 7.63
C ALA A 167 13.45 -13.94 7.33
N LEU A 168 13.02 -14.92 6.53
CA LEU A 168 11.61 -15.11 6.23
C LEU A 168 10.80 -15.53 7.46
N LEU A 169 11.34 -16.40 8.31
CA LEU A 169 10.71 -16.83 9.56
C LEU A 169 10.55 -15.66 10.55
N ALA A 170 11.52 -14.73 10.57
CA ALA A 170 11.43 -13.51 11.37
C ALA A 170 10.36 -12.52 10.85
N GLU A 171 10.03 -12.57 9.56
CA GLU A 171 8.95 -11.78 8.96
C GLU A 171 7.55 -12.40 9.17
N LEU A 172 7.45 -13.67 9.57
CA LEU A 172 6.15 -14.31 9.80
C LEU A 172 5.45 -13.71 11.03
N LEU A 173 4.23 -13.23 10.80
CA LEU A 173 3.36 -12.71 11.85
C LEU A 173 2.44 -13.82 12.37
N ASP A 174 2.25 -13.87 13.69
CA ASP A 174 1.17 -14.65 14.29
C ASP A 174 -0.18 -13.93 14.17
N ALA A 175 -1.27 -14.63 14.46
CA ALA A 175 -2.62 -14.10 14.27
C ALA A 175 -2.89 -12.83 15.10
N ALA A 176 -2.26 -12.68 16.27
CA ALA A 176 -2.40 -11.49 17.11
C ALA A 176 -1.59 -10.31 16.53
N SER A 177 -0.45 -10.58 15.92
CA SER A 177 0.38 -9.56 15.26
C SER A 177 -0.27 -9.02 13.97
N LEU A 178 -1.20 -9.77 13.36
CA LEU A 178 -2.01 -9.27 12.24
C LEU A 178 -2.86 -8.05 12.64
N ASP A 179 -3.34 -7.96 13.89
CA ASP A 179 -4.14 -6.83 14.36
C ASP A 179 -3.35 -5.50 14.37
N ASN A 180 -2.02 -5.58 14.40
CA ASN A 180 -1.12 -4.43 14.37
C ASN A 180 -0.65 -4.08 12.96
N MET A 181 -1.10 -4.81 11.94
CA MET A 181 -0.77 -4.45 10.56
C MET A 181 -1.38 -3.09 10.22
N PRO A 182 -0.62 -2.20 9.56
CA PRO A 182 -1.13 -0.90 9.16
C PRO A 182 -2.34 -1.08 8.23
N THR A 183 -3.46 -0.47 8.62
CA THR A 183 -4.66 -0.42 7.78
C THR A 183 -4.41 0.49 6.57
N LEU A 184 -4.97 0.15 5.42
CA LEU A 184 -4.91 1.01 4.22
C LEU A 184 -5.43 2.41 4.55
N GLU A 185 -4.55 3.40 4.51
CA GLU A 185 -4.94 4.79 4.77
C GLU A 185 -5.73 5.35 3.58
N PRO A 186 -6.94 5.89 3.77
CA PRO A 186 -7.72 6.46 2.67
C PRO A 186 -7.06 7.75 2.16
N LEU A 187 -6.91 7.84 0.83
CA LEU A 187 -6.49 9.05 0.13
C LEU A 187 -7.69 9.84 -0.41
N VAL A 188 -8.66 9.15 -1.02
CA VAL A 188 -9.92 9.75 -1.53
C VAL A 188 -11.10 8.84 -1.21
N GLY A 189 -11.85 9.19 -0.16
CA GLY A 189 -12.91 8.36 0.41
C GLY A 189 -12.44 6.92 0.55
N ASP A 190 -13.34 5.98 0.24
CA ASP A 190 -13.01 4.56 0.21
C ASP A 190 -12.54 4.14 -1.19
N LEU A 191 -12.20 5.06 -2.09
CA LEU A 191 -11.96 4.78 -3.52
C LEU A 191 -10.49 4.59 -3.85
N LEU A 192 -9.61 5.33 -3.18
CA LEU A 192 -8.18 5.34 -3.40
C LEU A 192 -7.49 5.40 -2.04
N HIS A 193 -6.45 4.59 -1.87
CA HIS A 193 -5.69 4.45 -0.62
C HIS A 193 -4.22 4.77 -0.84
N LEU A 194 -3.54 5.25 0.20
CA LEU A 194 -2.07 5.31 0.20
C LEU A 194 -1.48 3.90 0.09
N ASP A 195 -0.22 3.85 -0.33
CA ASP A 195 0.52 2.61 -0.57
C ASP A 195 -0.27 1.59 -1.41
N SER A 196 -1.00 2.06 -2.44
CA SER A 196 -1.85 1.20 -3.26
C SER A 196 -1.68 1.44 -4.76
N LEU A 197 -1.88 0.39 -5.55
CA LEU A 197 -1.99 0.48 -7.01
C LEU A 197 -3.46 0.51 -7.41
N ALA A 198 -3.86 1.61 -8.04
CA ALA A 198 -5.21 1.84 -8.54
C ALA A 198 -5.21 2.00 -10.07
N ARG A 199 -6.34 1.69 -10.69
CA ARG A 199 -6.51 1.84 -12.13
C ARG A 199 -7.84 2.50 -12.48
N ILE A 200 -7.79 3.46 -13.41
CA ILE A 200 -8.97 4.01 -14.07
C ILE A 200 -9.04 3.45 -15.49
N ILE A 201 -10.13 2.75 -15.80
CA ILE A 201 -10.36 2.13 -17.11
C ILE A 201 -11.59 2.69 -17.80
N GLY A 202 -11.61 2.60 -19.13
CA GLY A 202 -12.78 2.92 -19.93
C GLY A 202 -12.43 3.27 -21.37
N PRO A 203 -13.44 3.39 -22.26
CA PRO A 203 -13.20 3.69 -23.67
C PRO A 203 -12.49 5.03 -23.91
N SER A 204 -11.88 5.18 -25.08
CA SER A 204 -11.29 6.47 -25.48
C SER A 204 -12.37 7.56 -25.55
N GLY A 205 -12.03 8.79 -25.12
CA GLY A 205 -12.98 9.92 -25.10
C GLY A 205 -13.98 9.93 -23.93
N HIS A 206 -13.99 8.93 -23.05
CA HIS A 206 -14.93 8.85 -21.92
C HIS A 206 -14.45 9.62 -20.67
N MET A 207 -13.76 10.73 -20.85
CA MET A 207 -13.45 11.69 -19.77
C MET A 207 -12.54 11.20 -18.62
N LYS A 208 -11.86 10.04 -18.74
CA LYS A 208 -10.91 9.52 -17.71
C LYS A 208 -9.94 10.58 -17.19
N SER A 209 -9.18 11.24 -18.07
CA SER A 209 -8.24 12.29 -17.65
C SER A 209 -8.94 13.47 -16.97
N PHE A 210 -10.21 13.77 -17.26
CA PHE A 210 -10.94 14.84 -16.54
C PHE A 210 -11.27 14.41 -15.11
N VAL A 211 -11.73 13.16 -14.91
CA VAL A 211 -11.92 12.58 -13.57
C VAL A 211 -10.59 12.59 -12.80
N THR A 212 -9.51 12.16 -13.44
CA THR A 212 -8.20 12.08 -12.79
C THR A 212 -7.62 13.45 -12.43
N ILE A 213 -7.77 14.46 -13.30
CA ILE A 213 -7.34 15.84 -13.00
C ILE A 213 -8.18 16.44 -11.87
N ASP A 214 -9.47 16.15 -11.85
CA ASP A 214 -10.35 16.62 -10.78
C ASP A 214 -9.94 16.02 -9.43
N ILE A 215 -9.68 14.72 -9.37
CA ILE A 215 -9.11 14.06 -8.18
C ILE A 215 -7.77 14.69 -7.79
N ALA A 216 -6.84 14.85 -8.73
CA ALA A 216 -5.52 15.44 -8.47
C ALA A 216 -5.62 16.86 -7.88
N GLY A 217 -6.54 17.68 -8.40
CA GLY A 217 -6.81 19.01 -7.86
C GLY A 217 -7.30 18.98 -6.43
N HIS A 218 -8.23 18.09 -6.12
CA HIS A 218 -8.77 17.92 -4.78
C HIS A 218 -7.70 17.41 -3.80
N VAL A 219 -6.90 16.41 -4.18
CA VAL A 219 -5.76 15.92 -3.35
C VAL A 219 -4.72 17.02 -3.14
N GLY A 220 -4.36 17.77 -4.18
CA GLY A 220 -3.39 18.87 -4.06
C GLY A 220 -3.86 20.00 -3.14
N THR A 221 -5.16 20.31 -3.18
CA THR A 221 -5.75 21.42 -2.41
C THR A 221 -6.31 21.01 -1.04
N GLY A 222 -6.54 19.72 -0.80
CA GLY A 222 -7.21 19.19 0.39
C GLY A 222 -8.73 19.37 0.39
N MET A 223 -9.32 19.81 -0.73
CA MET A 223 -10.78 19.91 -0.86
C MET A 223 -11.42 18.52 -0.90
N ARG A 224 -12.57 18.36 -0.26
CA ARG A 224 -13.39 17.13 -0.40
C ARG A 224 -13.77 16.91 -1.85
N TRP A 225 -13.55 15.71 -2.38
CA TRP A 225 -13.87 15.37 -3.76
C TRP A 225 -15.32 14.93 -3.86
N HIS A 226 -16.20 15.80 -4.35
CA HIS A 226 -17.66 15.56 -4.49
C HIS A 226 -18.30 14.95 -3.23
N GLY A 227 -17.91 15.45 -2.05
CA GLY A 227 -18.39 15.00 -0.74
C GLY A 227 -17.52 13.94 -0.06
N HIS A 228 -16.66 13.25 -0.80
CA HIS A 228 -15.72 12.26 -0.26
C HIS A 228 -14.58 12.92 0.51
N TYR A 229 -14.11 12.23 1.55
CA TYR A 229 -12.90 12.60 2.27
C TYR A 229 -11.71 12.68 1.31
N VAL A 230 -10.79 13.61 1.54
CA VAL A 230 -9.55 13.74 0.78
C VAL A 230 -8.44 14.04 1.74
N ARG A 231 -7.36 13.26 1.68
CA ARG A 231 -6.11 13.61 2.33
C ARG A 231 -5.32 14.55 1.42
N GLN A 232 -4.87 15.69 1.96
CA GLN A 232 -4.07 16.64 1.20
C GLN A 232 -2.64 16.14 1.03
N GLY A 233 -2.10 16.23 -0.19
CA GLY A 233 -0.71 15.88 -0.46
C GLY A 233 -0.21 16.30 -1.83
N THR A 234 1.11 16.16 -2.03
CA THR A 234 1.73 16.38 -3.34
C THR A 234 1.31 15.29 -4.32
N VAL A 235 0.87 15.71 -5.51
CA VAL A 235 0.49 14.82 -6.60
C VAL A 235 1.48 14.99 -7.75
N VAL A 236 1.98 13.90 -8.31
CA VAL A 236 2.77 13.91 -9.54
C VAL A 236 1.96 13.32 -10.68
N TYR A 237 1.79 14.07 -11.76
CA TYR A 237 1.01 13.67 -12.93
C TYR A 237 1.92 13.51 -14.15
N LEU A 238 2.15 12.26 -14.57
CA LEU A 238 2.86 11.93 -15.80
C LEU A 238 1.91 12.04 -16.98
N VAL A 239 2.02 13.13 -17.74
CA VAL A 239 1.22 13.40 -18.93
C VAL A 239 1.90 12.74 -20.13
N ALA A 240 1.76 11.42 -20.22
CA ALA A 240 2.29 10.61 -21.31
C ALA A 240 1.46 10.73 -22.60
N GLU A 241 0.21 11.21 -22.50
CA GLU A 241 -0.69 11.55 -23.60
C GLU A 241 -1.27 12.96 -23.46
N GLY A 242 -1.44 13.70 -24.57
CA GLY A 242 -2.25 14.92 -24.56
C GLY A 242 -1.67 16.12 -23.79
N ALA A 243 -0.34 16.22 -23.64
CA ALA A 243 0.35 17.29 -22.91
C ALA A 243 -0.06 18.72 -23.30
N ARG A 244 -0.46 18.96 -24.56
CA ARG A 244 -0.93 20.29 -25.00
C ARG A 244 -2.33 20.64 -24.47
N GLY A 245 -3.14 19.64 -24.13
CA GLY A 245 -4.51 19.80 -23.63
C GLY A 245 -4.61 19.96 -22.11
N ILE A 246 -3.62 19.45 -21.35
CA ILE A 246 -3.65 19.45 -19.89
C ILE A 246 -3.77 20.86 -19.30
N ARG A 247 -3.03 21.82 -19.88
CA ARG A 247 -3.05 23.23 -19.45
C ARG A 247 -4.46 23.80 -19.40
N LYS A 248 -5.27 23.52 -20.43
CA LYS A 248 -6.65 24.04 -20.52
C LYS A 248 -7.55 23.44 -19.44
N ARG A 249 -7.36 22.15 -19.14
CA ARG A 249 -8.12 21.42 -18.12
C ARG A 249 -7.79 21.94 -16.72
N VAL A 250 -6.50 22.09 -16.41
CA VAL A 250 -6.02 22.65 -15.15
C VAL A 250 -6.55 24.07 -14.96
N ARG A 251 -6.41 24.95 -15.96
CA ARG A 251 -6.89 26.34 -15.85
C ARG A 251 -8.41 26.43 -15.70
N ALA A 252 -9.17 25.54 -16.34
CA ALA A 252 -10.62 25.48 -16.16
C ALA A 252 -11.01 25.02 -14.75
N TRP A 253 -10.31 24.02 -14.21
CA TRP A 253 -10.50 23.56 -12.83
C TRP A 253 -10.18 24.67 -11.82
N GLU A 254 -9.02 25.32 -11.96
CA GLU A 254 -8.61 26.41 -11.07
C GLU A 254 -9.61 27.57 -11.09
N LYS A 255 -10.11 27.92 -12.28
CA LYS A 255 -11.12 28.97 -12.42
C LYS A 255 -12.46 28.57 -11.80
N HIS A 256 -12.85 27.31 -11.92
CA HIS A 256 -14.12 26.83 -11.39
C HIS A 256 -14.13 26.81 -9.86
N TYR A 257 -13.07 26.29 -9.23
CA TYR A 257 -12.98 26.16 -7.78
C TYR A 257 -12.34 27.38 -7.10
N GLY A 258 -11.74 28.30 -7.86
CA GLY A 258 -11.11 29.51 -7.32
C GLY A 258 -9.78 29.25 -6.61
N LEU A 259 -9.16 28.08 -6.81
CA LEU A 259 -7.89 27.68 -6.18
C LEU A 259 -6.83 27.32 -7.23
N LYS A 260 -5.56 27.34 -6.83
CA LYS A 260 -4.44 26.92 -7.67
C LYS A 260 -4.00 25.50 -7.37
N MET A 261 -3.61 24.77 -8.40
CA MET A 261 -3.09 23.40 -8.27
C MET A 261 -1.58 23.41 -7.94
N ASP A 262 -1.16 24.20 -6.95
CA ASP A 262 0.27 24.41 -6.67
C ASP A 262 0.98 23.15 -6.17
N ASN A 263 0.24 22.23 -5.52
CA ASN A 263 0.74 20.94 -5.06
C ASN A 263 0.60 19.81 -6.10
N VAL A 264 0.25 20.13 -7.34
CA VAL A 264 0.16 19.14 -8.44
C VAL A 264 1.27 19.42 -9.45
N LEU A 265 2.26 18.53 -9.51
CA LEU A 265 3.40 18.63 -10.39
C LEU A 265 3.17 17.80 -11.65
N PHE A 266 3.38 18.39 -12.82
CA PHE A 266 3.16 17.73 -14.11
C PHE A 266 4.48 17.41 -14.81
N LEU A 267 4.68 16.14 -15.19
CA LEU A 267 5.75 15.73 -16.11
C LEU A 267 5.16 15.59 -17.52
N PRO A 268 5.43 16.54 -18.46
CA PRO A 268 4.73 16.61 -19.74
C PRO A 268 5.29 15.63 -20.81
N ARG A 269 5.74 14.45 -20.39
CA ARG A 269 6.29 13.41 -21.27
C ARG A 269 6.14 12.02 -20.64
N PRO A 270 6.11 10.94 -21.45
CA PRO A 270 6.24 9.59 -20.92
C PRO A 270 7.65 9.34 -20.37
N VAL A 271 7.74 8.44 -19.38
CA VAL A 271 8.96 7.73 -18.98
C VAL A 271 8.65 6.25 -19.22
N GLN A 272 9.52 5.54 -19.94
CA GLN A 272 9.24 4.14 -20.31
C GLN A 272 9.52 3.21 -19.14
N ALA A 273 8.57 2.36 -18.74
CA ALA A 273 8.66 1.44 -17.62
C ALA A 273 9.80 0.41 -17.78
N MET A 274 10.06 0.01 -19.02
CA MET A 274 11.15 -0.88 -19.40
C MET A 274 12.45 -0.14 -19.74
N GLY A 275 12.46 1.18 -19.63
CA GLY A 275 13.62 2.02 -19.93
C GLY A 275 14.45 2.33 -18.68
N PRO A 276 15.75 2.66 -18.84
CA PRO A 276 16.65 2.96 -17.72
C PRO A 276 16.28 4.25 -16.97
N GLU A 277 15.53 5.16 -17.61
CA GLU A 277 15.05 6.39 -16.96
C GLU A 277 13.99 6.10 -15.88
N TRP A 278 13.35 4.91 -15.89
CA TRP A 278 12.36 4.56 -14.88
C TRP A 278 12.96 4.49 -13.47
N ASP A 279 14.19 4.00 -13.32
CA ASP A 279 14.85 3.98 -12.01
C ASP A 279 15.19 5.40 -11.54
N THR A 280 15.50 6.30 -12.48
CA THR A 280 15.69 7.73 -12.17
C THR A 280 14.37 8.37 -11.73
N LEU A 281 13.25 8.00 -12.35
CA LEU A 281 11.91 8.43 -11.92
C LEU A 281 11.62 7.94 -10.50
N ILE A 282 11.88 6.66 -10.19
CA ILE A 282 11.67 6.09 -8.85
C ILE A 282 12.46 6.88 -7.81
N GLU A 283 13.75 7.11 -8.04
CA GLU A 283 14.59 7.87 -7.10
C GLU A 283 14.12 9.33 -6.95
N ALA A 284 13.68 9.97 -8.04
CA ALA A 284 13.11 11.32 -7.97
C ALA A 284 11.82 11.35 -7.15
N MET A 285 10.94 10.35 -7.30
CA MET A 285 9.70 10.26 -6.54
C MET A 285 9.95 9.92 -5.07
N ARG A 286 10.94 9.06 -4.77
CA ARG A 286 11.35 8.74 -3.40
C ARG A 286 11.81 9.98 -2.63
N ARG A 287 12.54 10.88 -3.29
CA ARG A 287 12.97 12.17 -2.71
C ARG A 287 11.82 13.16 -2.53
N LEU A 288 10.88 13.16 -3.46
CA LEU A 288 9.74 14.08 -3.45
C LEU A 288 8.65 13.63 -2.45
N GLN A 289 8.54 12.34 -2.17
CA GLN A 289 7.52 11.72 -1.32
C GLN A 289 6.08 12.16 -1.66
N PRO A 290 5.62 11.99 -2.92
CA PRO A 290 4.25 12.33 -3.27
C PRO A 290 3.26 11.39 -2.58
N GLN A 291 2.06 11.89 -2.25
CA GLN A 291 0.98 11.02 -1.78
C GLN A 291 0.28 10.31 -2.94
N MET A 292 0.41 10.84 -4.15
CA MET A 292 -0.21 10.27 -5.34
C MET A 292 0.68 10.44 -6.58
N VAL A 293 0.80 9.37 -7.37
CA VAL A 293 1.43 9.41 -8.69
C VAL A 293 0.44 8.94 -9.74
N ILE A 294 0.23 9.74 -10.78
CA ILE A 294 -0.74 9.49 -11.84
C ILE A 294 0.01 9.21 -13.13
N ILE A 295 -0.33 8.11 -13.80
CA ILE A 295 0.23 7.71 -15.10
C ILE A 295 -0.86 7.77 -16.17
N ASP A 296 -0.84 8.81 -17.01
CA ASP A 296 -1.81 9.07 -18.08
C ASP A 296 -1.12 8.98 -19.46
N THR A 297 -1.05 7.83 -20.12
CA THR A 297 -1.71 6.53 -19.87
C THR A 297 -0.70 5.37 -19.88
N GLN A 298 -1.13 4.18 -19.43
CA GLN A 298 -0.30 2.96 -19.41
C GLN A 298 0.34 2.66 -20.77
N ALA A 299 -0.44 2.71 -21.85
CA ALA A 299 0.03 2.40 -23.21
C ALA A 299 1.20 3.29 -23.67
N ARG A 300 1.33 4.48 -23.09
CA ARG A 300 2.39 5.44 -23.43
C ARG A 300 3.68 5.26 -22.63
N VAL A 301 3.63 4.53 -21.51
CA VAL A 301 4.80 4.18 -20.69
C VAL A 301 5.26 2.73 -20.92
N SER A 302 4.51 1.94 -21.68
CA SER A 302 4.85 0.57 -22.06
C SER A 302 5.06 0.42 -23.57
N VAL A 303 5.70 1.40 -24.22
CA VAL A 303 5.96 1.32 -25.67
C VAL A 303 6.92 0.17 -25.96
N GLY A 304 6.58 -0.66 -26.94
CA GLY A 304 7.37 -1.85 -27.30
C GLY A 304 7.00 -3.11 -26.50
N VAL A 305 5.99 -3.02 -25.63
CA VAL A 305 5.41 -4.18 -24.91
C VAL A 305 4.18 -4.68 -25.65
N GLU A 306 4.07 -5.99 -25.84
CA GLU A 306 2.88 -6.63 -26.36
C GLU A 306 1.78 -6.64 -25.29
N GLU A 307 0.81 -5.73 -25.41
CA GLU A 307 -0.29 -5.57 -24.42
C GLU A 307 -1.19 -6.82 -24.27
N ASN A 308 -1.13 -7.75 -25.22
CA ASN A 308 -1.85 -9.03 -25.16
C ASN A 308 -1.06 -10.13 -24.43
N SER A 309 0.23 -9.91 -24.17
CA SER A 309 1.09 -10.83 -23.44
C SER A 309 0.97 -10.58 -21.94
N ASN A 310 0.28 -11.48 -21.24
CA ASN A 310 0.18 -11.43 -19.77
C ASN A 310 1.56 -11.38 -19.08
N THR A 311 2.57 -12.01 -19.70
CA THR A 311 3.95 -12.04 -19.19
C THR A 311 4.59 -10.66 -19.28
N GLU A 312 4.56 -10.02 -20.44
CA GLU A 312 5.19 -8.71 -20.62
C GLU A 312 4.45 -7.59 -19.88
N VAL A 313 3.11 -7.63 -19.88
CA VAL A 313 2.29 -6.74 -19.05
C VAL A 313 2.59 -6.95 -17.57
N GLY A 314 2.84 -8.19 -17.14
CA GLY A 314 3.25 -8.51 -15.77
C GLY A 314 4.53 -7.78 -15.36
N VAL A 315 5.54 -7.73 -16.24
CA VAL A 315 6.79 -6.99 -15.98
C VAL A 315 6.54 -5.49 -15.85
N VAL A 316 5.70 -4.91 -16.71
CA VAL A 316 5.34 -3.49 -16.61
C VAL A 316 4.64 -3.17 -15.29
N ILE A 317 3.72 -4.04 -14.86
CA ILE A 317 3.02 -3.86 -13.58
C ILE A 317 3.99 -3.96 -12.41
N GLU A 318 4.93 -4.91 -12.44
CA GLU A 318 5.95 -5.03 -11.40
C GLU A 318 6.82 -3.76 -11.30
N ARG A 319 7.19 -3.16 -12.43
CA ARG A 319 7.93 -1.88 -12.45
C ARG A 319 7.12 -0.72 -11.87
N ILE A 320 5.80 -0.73 -12.04
CA ILE A 320 4.90 0.25 -11.42
C ILE A 320 4.75 -0.05 -9.92
N GLU A 321 4.75 -1.31 -9.50
CA GLU A 321 4.74 -1.71 -8.09
C GLU A 321 6.03 -1.35 -7.35
N GLU A 322 7.18 -1.43 -8.02
CA GLU A 322 8.44 -0.89 -7.49
C GLU A 322 8.34 0.61 -7.20
N LEU A 323 7.68 1.38 -8.08
CA LEU A 323 7.42 2.80 -7.85
C LEU A 323 6.49 3.03 -6.64
N ARG A 324 5.44 2.20 -6.47
CA ARG A 324 4.58 2.24 -5.28
C ARG A 324 5.38 1.95 -4.01
N ARG A 325 6.07 0.80 -3.95
CA ARG A 325 6.86 0.36 -2.79
C ARG A 325 7.94 1.37 -2.39
N ALA A 326 8.59 2.01 -3.38
CA ALA A 326 9.62 3.01 -3.11
C ALA A 326 9.08 4.34 -2.55
N THR A 327 7.78 4.63 -2.73
CA THR A 327 7.20 5.94 -2.40
C THR A 327 6.12 5.89 -1.32
N GLY A 328 5.46 4.74 -1.12
CA GLY A 328 4.24 4.63 -0.31
C GLY A 328 3.05 5.39 -0.90
N ALA A 329 3.15 5.87 -2.14
CA ALA A 329 2.13 6.68 -2.78
C ALA A 329 0.97 5.83 -3.32
N CYS A 330 -0.21 6.44 -3.48
CA CYS A 330 -1.23 5.90 -4.37
C CYS A 330 -0.78 6.05 -5.82
N VAL A 331 -0.48 4.94 -6.51
CA VAL A 331 -0.15 4.98 -7.95
C VAL A 331 -1.41 4.71 -8.76
N LEU A 332 -1.89 5.71 -9.49
CA LEU A 332 -3.11 5.64 -10.30
C LEU A 332 -2.78 5.58 -11.79
N VAL A 333 -3.09 4.45 -12.42
CA VAL A 333 -2.81 4.20 -13.83
C VAL A 333 -4.07 4.37 -14.68
N ILE A 334 -3.99 5.15 -15.76
CA ILE A 334 -5.08 5.27 -16.73
C ILE A 334 -4.88 4.26 -17.85
N HIS A 335 -5.91 3.46 -18.13
CA HIS A 335 -5.87 2.44 -19.18
C HIS A 335 -7.13 2.50 -20.05
N HIS A 336 -6.98 2.22 -21.35
CA HIS A 336 -8.10 2.19 -22.29
C HIS A 336 -8.62 0.76 -22.42
N THR A 337 -9.93 0.58 -22.42
CA THR A 337 -10.53 -0.72 -22.75
C THR A 337 -10.64 -0.87 -24.27
N GLY A 338 -10.30 -2.04 -24.80
CA GLY A 338 -10.51 -2.38 -26.21
C GLY A 338 -11.98 -2.37 -26.64
N HIS A 339 -12.24 -2.41 -27.95
CA HIS A 339 -13.56 -2.19 -28.57
C HIS A 339 -14.61 -3.32 -28.38
N VAL A 340 -14.41 -4.31 -27.51
CA VAL A 340 -15.37 -5.42 -27.33
C VAL A 340 -15.53 -5.82 -25.87
N GLY A 341 -16.67 -5.44 -25.29
CA GLY A 341 -17.19 -5.93 -24.01
C GLY A 341 -16.58 -5.26 -22.78
N GLU A 342 -17.38 -5.16 -21.72
CA GLU A 342 -17.13 -4.51 -20.41
C GLU A 342 -15.93 -5.04 -19.61
N HIS A 343 -15.03 -5.78 -20.26
CA HIS A 343 -13.86 -6.36 -19.66
C HIS A 343 -12.68 -5.93 -20.52
N GLY A 344 -11.77 -5.11 -19.98
CA GLY A 344 -10.46 -4.92 -20.60
C GLY A 344 -9.83 -6.29 -20.84
N ARG A 345 -9.86 -6.76 -22.09
CA ARG A 345 -9.27 -8.03 -22.49
C ARG A 345 -7.77 -7.80 -22.61
N GLY A 346 -7.00 -8.52 -21.79
CA GLY A 346 -5.54 -8.35 -21.60
C GLY A 346 -5.05 -8.34 -20.15
N ALA A 347 -5.94 -8.46 -19.15
CA ALA A 347 -5.60 -8.15 -17.75
C ALA A 347 -6.09 -9.17 -16.70
N SER A 348 -5.94 -10.49 -16.91
CA SER A 348 -6.15 -11.41 -15.77
C SER A 348 -5.04 -11.29 -14.72
N SER A 349 -3.79 -11.08 -15.15
CA SER A 349 -2.62 -10.86 -14.27
C SER A 349 -2.69 -9.51 -13.54
N ALA A 350 -2.99 -8.42 -14.25
CA ALA A 350 -3.08 -7.09 -13.62
C ALA A 350 -4.24 -6.97 -12.63
N LYS A 351 -5.36 -7.68 -12.83
CA LYS A 351 -6.51 -7.68 -11.89
C LYS A 351 -6.23 -8.33 -10.53
N GLY A 352 -5.16 -9.11 -10.41
CA GLY A 352 -4.72 -9.73 -9.16
C GLY A 352 -3.98 -8.74 -8.24
N ALA A 353 -3.18 -7.84 -8.84
CA ALA A 353 -2.35 -6.88 -8.12
C ALA A 353 -3.13 -5.66 -7.63
N LEU A 354 -4.10 -5.16 -8.41
CA LEU A 354 -4.82 -3.91 -8.13
C LEU A 354 -5.58 -3.92 -6.79
N GLN A 355 -5.49 -2.81 -6.07
CA GLN A 355 -6.30 -2.53 -4.89
C GLN A 355 -7.68 -1.97 -5.27
N SER A 356 -7.72 -1.09 -6.26
CA SER A 356 -8.96 -0.46 -6.73
C SER A 356 -8.99 -0.30 -8.25
N GLU A 357 -10.10 -0.69 -8.87
CA GLU A 357 -10.35 -0.51 -10.30
C GLU A 357 -11.62 0.32 -10.52
N LEU A 358 -11.47 1.50 -11.11
CA LEU A 358 -12.54 2.44 -11.39
C LEU A 358 -12.89 2.41 -12.89
N HIS A 359 -14.16 2.21 -13.21
CA HIS A 359 -14.67 2.11 -14.57
C HIS A 359 -15.38 3.41 -14.94
N VAL A 360 -14.85 4.13 -15.92
CA VAL A 360 -15.40 5.42 -16.37
C VAL A 360 -16.13 5.24 -17.70
N SER A 361 -17.40 5.64 -17.72
CA SER A 361 -18.22 5.67 -18.92
C SER A 361 -18.85 7.04 -19.12
N LYS A 362 -19.15 7.38 -20.38
CA LYS A 362 -19.81 8.62 -20.78
C LYS A 362 -21.09 8.27 -21.55
N LYS A 363 -22.22 8.89 -21.20
CA LYS A 363 -23.45 8.91 -22.00
C LYS A 363 -23.82 10.34 -22.33
N GLY A 364 -24.35 10.59 -23.53
CA GLY A 364 -24.71 11.93 -24.02
C GLY A 364 -23.70 12.51 -25.03
N GLU A 365 -24.16 13.48 -25.80
CA GLU A 365 -23.41 14.04 -26.95
C GLU A 365 -22.79 15.40 -26.62
N ASP A 366 -23.51 16.23 -25.86
CA ASP A 366 -23.16 17.61 -25.51
C ASP A 366 -22.95 17.80 -24.01
N ALA A 367 -22.27 18.87 -23.60
CA ALA A 367 -21.99 19.12 -22.18
C ALA A 367 -23.27 19.19 -21.31
N ARG A 368 -24.41 19.63 -21.87
CA ARG A 368 -25.69 19.77 -21.15
C ARG A 368 -26.40 18.45 -20.87
N ASN A 369 -26.14 17.41 -21.67
CA ASN A 369 -26.76 16.08 -21.52
C ASN A 369 -25.74 14.96 -21.27
N THR A 370 -24.46 15.33 -21.12
CA THR A 370 -23.40 14.37 -20.83
C THR A 370 -23.41 14.00 -19.36
N ILE A 371 -23.57 12.71 -19.09
CA ILE A 371 -23.37 12.10 -17.78
C ILE A 371 -22.10 11.26 -17.85
N VAL A 372 -21.16 11.52 -16.95
CA VAL A 372 -19.98 10.70 -16.71
C VAL A 372 -20.26 9.83 -15.49
N THR A 373 -20.19 8.51 -15.65
CA THR A 373 -20.38 7.55 -14.56
C THR A 373 -19.04 6.92 -14.20
N VAL A 374 -18.68 6.97 -12.92
CA VAL A 374 -17.53 6.26 -12.35
C VAL A 374 -18.06 5.14 -11.47
N LYS A 375 -17.91 3.92 -11.95
CA LYS A 375 -18.30 2.71 -11.23
C LYS A 375 -17.08 2.09 -10.56
N VAL A 376 -17.20 1.79 -9.27
CA VAL A 376 -16.18 1.03 -8.56
C VAL A 376 -16.34 -0.43 -8.95
N GLY A 377 -15.33 -0.99 -9.62
CA GLY A 377 -15.33 -2.38 -10.05
C GLY A 377 -14.96 -3.31 -8.89
N LYS A 378 -13.66 -3.61 -8.78
CA LYS A 378 -13.10 -4.48 -7.74
C LYS A 378 -12.42 -3.63 -6.66
N GLN A 379 -12.75 -3.93 -5.40
CA GLN A 379 -12.02 -3.54 -4.20
C GLN A 379 -11.73 -4.81 -3.41
N LYS A 380 -10.53 -4.92 -2.84
CA LYS A 380 -10.16 -6.11 -2.05
C LYS A 380 -10.77 -6.07 -0.64
N ASP A 381 -10.90 -4.87 -0.06
CA ASP A 381 -11.12 -4.71 1.38
C ASP A 381 -12.35 -3.85 1.76
N ASP A 382 -13.09 -3.31 0.78
CA ASP A 382 -14.21 -2.36 1.03
C ASP A 382 -15.56 -2.79 0.40
N GLU A 383 -16.65 -2.29 0.98
CA GLU A 383 -18.03 -2.48 0.51
C GLU A 383 -18.27 -1.71 -0.81
N GLN A 384 -18.92 -2.33 -1.81
CA GLN A 384 -19.16 -1.67 -3.11
C GLN A 384 -20.03 -0.41 -2.95
N SER A 385 -19.38 0.75 -2.98
CA SER A 385 -20.04 2.04 -3.08
C SER A 385 -20.85 2.15 -4.38
N GLY A 386 -22.05 2.72 -4.31
CA GLY A 386 -22.89 2.97 -5.49
C GLY A 386 -22.19 3.84 -6.55
N ASP A 387 -22.56 3.64 -7.81
CA ASP A 387 -22.03 4.36 -8.97
C ASP A 387 -22.04 5.88 -8.73
N LEU A 388 -20.92 6.55 -9.03
CA LEU A 388 -20.81 8.00 -8.96
C LEU A 388 -21.18 8.63 -10.29
N GLN A 389 -22.06 9.63 -10.29
CA GLN A 389 -22.52 10.32 -11.50
C GLN A 389 -22.16 11.81 -11.50
N PHE A 390 -21.59 12.26 -12.60
CA PHE A 390 -21.16 13.64 -12.80
C PHE A 390 -21.72 14.25 -14.08
N GLY A 391 -22.15 15.50 -14.01
CA GLY A 391 -22.46 16.36 -15.14
C GLY A 391 -21.22 17.13 -15.58
N LEU A 392 -21.30 17.76 -16.75
CA LEU A 392 -20.23 18.60 -17.27
C LEU A 392 -20.62 20.08 -17.23
N LYS A 393 -19.74 20.89 -16.63
CA LYS A 393 -19.82 22.34 -16.70
C LYS A 393 -18.75 22.90 -17.62
N VAL A 394 -19.19 23.69 -18.60
CA VAL A 394 -18.27 24.36 -19.53
C VAL A 394 -17.70 25.61 -18.87
N VAL A 395 -16.38 25.70 -18.84
CA VAL A 395 -15.63 26.85 -18.30
C VAL A 395 -14.91 27.55 -19.45
N THR A 396 -15.09 28.86 -19.53
CA THR A 396 -14.38 29.73 -20.49
C THR A 396 -13.08 30.23 -19.88
N LEU A 397 -11.96 30.09 -20.60
CA LEU A 397 -10.65 30.56 -20.15
C LEU A 397 -10.45 32.03 -20.52
N ASP A 398 -10.06 32.85 -19.55
CA ASP A 398 -9.89 34.29 -19.76
C ASP A 398 -8.62 34.58 -20.58
N GLY A 399 -8.70 35.57 -21.47
CA GLY A 399 -7.56 36.02 -22.28
C GLY A 399 -7.14 35.05 -23.39
N GLU A 400 -7.88 33.96 -23.63
CA GLU A 400 -7.58 33.00 -24.70
C GLU A 400 -8.71 32.93 -25.73
N ALA A 401 -8.39 33.26 -26.98
CA ALA A 401 -9.26 33.07 -28.12
C ALA A 401 -8.65 32.06 -29.10
N LYS A 402 -9.52 31.29 -29.74
CA LYS A 402 -9.17 30.48 -30.91
C LYS A 402 -8.82 31.42 -32.09
N PRO A 403 -8.14 30.92 -33.14
CA PRO A 403 -7.84 31.70 -34.33
C PRO A 403 -9.07 32.33 -35.01
N ASP A 404 -10.26 31.75 -34.79
CA ASP A 404 -11.55 32.23 -35.30
C ASP A 404 -12.28 33.21 -34.36
N GLY A 405 -11.60 33.67 -33.30
CA GLY A 405 -12.14 34.62 -32.32
C GLY A 405 -13.07 34.00 -31.27
N ARG A 406 -13.42 32.71 -31.37
CA ARG A 406 -14.25 32.04 -30.35
C ARG A 406 -13.45 31.84 -29.06
N PRO A 407 -14.09 31.92 -27.88
CA PRO A 407 -13.41 31.67 -26.61
C PRO A 407 -12.85 30.25 -26.54
N VAL A 408 -11.70 30.10 -25.89
CA VAL A 408 -11.17 28.78 -25.52
C VAL A 408 -11.92 28.29 -24.28
N THR A 409 -12.51 27.10 -24.39
CA THR A 409 -13.26 26.46 -23.30
C THR A 409 -12.68 25.11 -22.91
N SER A 410 -12.97 24.67 -21.68
CA SER A 410 -12.79 23.30 -21.21
C SER A 410 -13.98 22.90 -20.35
N VAL A 411 -13.98 21.68 -19.81
CA VAL A 411 -15.05 21.16 -18.95
C VAL A 411 -14.52 20.74 -17.58
N VAL A 412 -15.37 20.87 -16.57
CA VAL A 412 -15.16 20.39 -15.19
C VAL A 412 -16.34 19.51 -14.79
N LEU A 413 -16.11 18.62 -13.82
CA LEU A 413 -17.14 17.71 -13.29
C LEU A 413 -17.95 18.41 -12.20
N GLU A 414 -19.26 18.25 -12.23
CA GLU A 414 -20.16 18.61 -11.11
C GLU A 414 -20.94 17.35 -10.70
N SER A 415 -20.93 16.99 -9.42
CA SER A 415 -21.69 15.85 -8.91
C SER A 415 -23.17 16.00 -9.23
N LEU A 416 -23.76 14.99 -9.88
CA LEU A 416 -25.22 14.84 -10.04
C LEU A 416 -25.80 14.08 -8.85
N ASP A 417 -24.97 13.28 -8.18
CA ASP A 417 -25.31 12.71 -6.90
C ASP A 417 -25.25 13.82 -5.85
N VAL A 418 -26.41 14.42 -5.58
CA VAL A 418 -26.61 15.12 -4.31
C VAL A 418 -26.62 14.05 -3.23
N ARG A 419 -25.45 13.55 -2.83
CA ARG A 419 -25.32 12.87 -1.54
C ARG A 419 -25.50 13.97 -0.50
N PRO A 420 -26.60 14.02 0.27
CA PRO A 420 -26.67 14.94 1.39
C PRO A 420 -25.43 14.67 2.24
N ALA A 421 -24.65 15.72 2.52
CA ALA A 421 -23.46 15.61 3.36
C ALA A 421 -23.83 14.78 4.58
N GLU A 422 -23.07 13.71 4.84
CA GLU A 422 -23.35 12.85 5.99
C GLU A 422 -23.35 13.74 7.23
N GLU A 423 -24.55 13.92 7.79
CA GLU A 423 -24.78 14.93 8.80
C GLU A 423 -24.07 14.47 10.09
N VAL A 424 -22.86 14.96 10.33
CA VAL A 424 -22.09 14.65 11.54
C VAL A 424 -22.90 15.08 12.76
N LYS A 425 -23.27 14.11 13.59
CA LYS A 425 -24.09 14.33 14.79
C LYS A 425 -23.46 15.43 15.67
N GLY A 426 -24.22 16.50 15.91
CA GLY A 426 -23.78 17.65 16.71
C GLY A 426 -23.33 18.88 15.93
N THR A 427 -23.39 18.87 14.59
CA THR A 427 -23.21 20.09 13.77
C THR A 427 -24.53 20.87 13.62
N PRO A 428 -24.48 22.19 13.32
CA PRO A 428 -25.66 22.98 13.00
C PRO A 428 -26.46 22.41 11.84
N GLU A 429 -25.78 21.90 10.81
CA GLU A 429 -26.36 21.32 9.59
C GLU A 429 -27.10 20.02 9.91
N TRP A 430 -26.53 19.15 10.74
CA TRP A 430 -27.21 17.96 11.27
C TRP A 430 -28.46 18.34 12.05
N LEU A 431 -28.39 19.37 12.90
CA LEU A 431 -29.57 19.82 13.63
C LEU A 431 -30.64 20.37 12.69
N VAL A 432 -30.27 21.06 11.59
CA VAL A 432 -31.24 21.49 10.57
C VAL A 432 -31.96 20.29 9.96
N GLY A 433 -31.24 19.23 9.59
CA GLY A 433 -31.82 17.99 9.08
C GLY A 433 -32.77 17.31 10.06
N VAL A 434 -32.39 17.22 11.33
CA VAL A 434 -33.22 16.67 12.42
C VAL A 434 -34.49 17.49 12.61
N LEU A 435 -34.39 18.81 12.65
CA LEU A 435 -35.54 19.71 12.82
C LEU A 435 -36.50 19.65 11.63
N HIS A 436 -35.98 19.48 10.41
CA HIS A 436 -36.78 19.32 9.20
C HIS A 436 -37.54 17.98 9.20
N LYS A 437 -36.87 16.87 9.54
CA LYS A 437 -37.49 15.54 9.66
C LYS A 437 -38.56 15.50 10.75
N ALA A 438 -38.35 16.23 11.85
CA ALA A 438 -39.32 16.37 12.92
C ALA A 438 -40.42 17.42 12.65
N GLN A 439 -40.46 18.01 11.44
CA GLN A 439 -41.44 19.01 11.02
C GLN A 439 -41.56 20.21 11.97
N VAL A 440 -40.45 20.60 12.62
CA VAL A 440 -40.44 21.77 13.50
C VAL A 440 -40.67 23.03 12.64
N PRO A 441 -41.53 23.98 13.03
CA PRO A 441 -41.77 25.18 12.22
C PRO A 441 -40.51 26.04 12.00
N VAL A 442 -40.31 26.53 10.77
CA VAL A 442 -39.14 27.37 10.39
C VAL A 442 -39.12 28.71 11.12
N GLY A 443 -40.30 29.24 11.48
CA GLY A 443 -40.45 30.47 12.25
C GLY A 443 -40.00 30.38 13.72
N TRP A 444 -39.59 29.21 14.22
CA TRP A 444 -39.11 29.08 15.60
C TRP A 444 -37.75 29.78 15.79
N GLY A 445 -37.70 30.73 16.71
CA GLY A 445 -36.45 31.33 17.18
C GLY A 445 -35.64 30.38 18.06
N SER A 446 -34.36 30.72 18.25
CA SER A 446 -33.40 29.94 19.04
C SER A 446 -33.92 29.48 20.41
N PRO A 447 -34.66 30.28 21.21
CA PRO A 447 -35.17 29.82 22.50
C PRO A 447 -36.10 28.60 22.42
N ARG A 448 -36.96 28.53 21.39
CA ARG A 448 -37.87 27.39 21.18
C ARG A 448 -37.14 26.16 20.69
N VAL A 449 -36.16 26.34 19.80
CA VAL A 449 -35.35 25.23 19.28
C VAL A 449 -34.43 24.65 20.35
N ILE A 450 -33.87 25.49 21.24
CA ILE A 450 -33.08 25.03 22.40
C ILE A 450 -33.93 24.16 23.32
N LYS A 451 -35.15 24.63 23.66
CA LYS A 451 -36.07 23.86 24.51
C LYS A 451 -36.45 22.52 23.87
N TRP A 452 -36.73 22.53 22.57
CA TRP A 452 -37.04 21.33 21.80
C TRP A 452 -35.86 20.34 21.78
N CYS A 453 -34.63 20.80 21.58
CA CYS A 453 -33.44 19.95 21.63
C CYS A 453 -33.30 19.27 23.00
N ALA A 454 -33.56 20.00 24.09
CA ALA A 454 -33.53 19.45 25.45
C ALA A 454 -34.62 18.38 25.68
N GLU A 455 -35.83 18.61 25.18
CA GLU A 455 -36.96 17.64 25.27
C GLU A 455 -36.69 16.35 24.48
N TYR A 456 -35.95 16.43 23.37
CA TYR A 456 -35.58 15.28 22.52
C TYR A 456 -34.20 14.68 22.84
N GLY A 457 -33.56 15.07 23.95
CA GLY A 457 -32.29 14.50 24.39
C GLY A 457 -31.08 14.85 23.49
N ILE A 458 -31.17 15.93 22.73
CA ILE A 458 -30.09 16.41 21.85
C ILE A 458 -29.18 17.35 22.65
N GLN A 459 -28.00 16.86 23.03
CA GLN A 459 -26.97 17.66 23.68
C GLN A 459 -26.14 18.41 22.65
N MET A 460 -26.32 19.72 22.55
CA MET A 460 -25.57 20.58 21.62
C MET A 460 -25.32 21.96 22.24
N ARG A 461 -24.18 22.58 21.90
CA ARG A 461 -23.85 23.92 22.42
C ARG A 461 -24.82 24.97 21.87
N LYS A 462 -25.14 25.98 22.69
CA LYS A 462 -26.12 27.03 22.39
C LYS A 462 -25.80 27.80 21.10
N ASP A 463 -24.54 28.15 20.89
CA ASP A 463 -24.04 28.83 19.69
C ASP A 463 -24.31 28.02 18.40
N LYS A 464 -24.16 26.70 18.47
CA LYS A 464 -24.42 25.79 17.34
C LYS A 464 -25.93 25.67 17.05
N ILE A 465 -26.78 25.69 18.08
CA ILE A 465 -28.25 25.72 17.90
C ILE A 465 -28.68 27.05 17.27
N GLU A 466 -28.10 28.16 17.70
CA GLU A 466 -28.36 29.49 17.12
C GLU A 466 -27.92 29.57 15.65
N GLU A 467 -26.79 28.98 15.30
CA GLU A 467 -26.35 28.86 13.90
C GLU A 467 -27.34 28.03 13.07
N ALA A 468 -27.82 26.90 13.58
CA ALA A 468 -28.81 26.06 12.90
C ALA A 468 -30.11 26.83 12.60
N VAL A 469 -30.59 27.63 13.55
CA VAL A 469 -31.77 28.50 13.34
C VAL A 469 -31.49 29.57 12.29
N ARG A 470 -30.29 30.14 12.26
CA ARG A 470 -29.90 31.12 11.22
C ARG A 470 -29.82 30.49 9.84
N ILE A 471 -29.32 29.26 9.73
CA ILE A 471 -29.28 28.49 8.48
C ILE A 471 -30.70 28.25 7.95
N ARG A 472 -31.62 27.80 8.81
CA ARG A 472 -33.03 27.54 8.44
C ARG A 472 -33.73 28.79 7.90
N LYS A 473 -33.53 29.94 8.54
CA LYS A 473 -34.12 31.22 8.09
C LYS A 473 -33.54 31.72 6.77
N ARG A 474 -32.24 31.48 6.51
CA ARG A 474 -31.61 31.84 5.23
C ARG A 474 -32.14 31.00 4.06
N LYS A 475 -32.39 29.70 4.30
CA LYS A 475 -32.86 28.78 3.26
C LYS A 475 -34.30 29.11 2.81
N ASP A 476 -35.18 29.41 3.76
CA ASP A 476 -36.56 29.87 3.50
C ASP A 476 -36.61 31.14 2.63
N SER A 477 -35.73 32.11 2.92
CA SER A 477 -35.64 33.36 2.14
C SER A 477 -35.06 33.19 0.72
N PHE A 478 -34.37 32.07 0.43
CA PHE A 478 -33.86 31.77 -0.90
C PHE A 478 -34.91 31.07 -1.78
N ASP A 479 -35.72 30.19 -1.19
CA ASP A 479 -36.81 29.50 -1.90
C ASP A 479 -37.94 30.48 -2.30
N GLU A 480 -38.29 31.44 -1.42
CA GLU A 480 -39.24 32.52 -1.77
C GLU A 480 -38.73 33.44 -2.89
N ALA A 481 -37.41 33.66 -3.00
CA ALA A 481 -36.81 34.48 -4.05
C ALA A 481 -36.72 33.78 -5.42
N GLN A 482 -36.86 32.46 -5.45
CA GLN A 482 -36.80 31.64 -6.65
C GLN A 482 -38.20 31.46 -7.28
N ASP A 483 -39.25 31.34 -6.46
CA ASP A 483 -40.65 31.30 -6.92
C ASP A 483 -41.14 32.65 -7.49
N ALA A 484 -40.59 33.78 -7.05
CA ALA A 484 -40.91 35.10 -7.59
C ALA A 484 -40.41 35.33 -9.04
N ARG A 485 -39.57 34.45 -9.60
CA ARG A 485 -39.06 34.56 -10.99
C ARG A 485 -39.90 33.83 -12.04
N ILE A 486 -41.00 33.18 -11.63
CA ILE A 486 -41.96 32.49 -12.52
C ILE A 486 -43.28 33.29 -12.65
N ALA A 487 -43.22 34.62 -12.53
CA ALA A 487 -44.33 35.49 -12.91
C ALA A 487 -44.02 36.14 -14.26
N LEU A 488 -44.70 35.68 -15.32
CA LEU A 488 -44.69 36.32 -16.63
C LEU A 488 -45.17 37.79 -16.50
N PRO A 489 -44.55 38.74 -17.22
CA PRO A 489 -44.94 40.15 -17.15
C PRO A 489 -46.37 40.38 -17.69
N PRO A 490 -47.11 41.40 -17.20
CA PRO A 490 -48.59 41.43 -17.30
C PRO A 490 -49.18 41.77 -18.68
N ASN A 491 -48.41 41.80 -19.76
CA ASN A 491 -48.89 42.29 -21.06
C ASN A 491 -48.31 41.51 -22.24
N LEU A 492 -48.85 40.31 -22.51
CA LEU A 492 -48.69 39.67 -23.82
C LEU A 492 -50.05 39.55 -24.54
N PRO A 493 -50.15 39.89 -25.85
CA PRO A 493 -51.37 39.80 -26.64
C PRO A 493 -51.87 38.35 -26.78
N ARG A 494 -53.18 38.18 -26.96
CA ARG A 494 -53.92 36.95 -26.69
C ARG A 494 -54.28 36.16 -27.95
N ASP A 495 -53.32 35.91 -28.83
CA ASP A 495 -53.58 35.24 -30.10
C ASP A 495 -52.48 34.17 -30.34
N LEU A 496 -52.69 32.94 -29.86
CA LEU A 496 -52.11 31.66 -30.33
C LEU A 496 -52.44 30.53 -29.33
N GLU A 497 -53.74 30.24 -29.19
CA GLU A 497 -54.23 28.97 -28.66
C GLU A 497 -55.02 28.28 -29.78
N SER A 498 -54.36 27.46 -30.59
CA SER A 498 -55.01 26.41 -31.38
C SER A 498 -53.99 25.51 -32.06
N GLU A 499 -54.27 24.21 -32.03
CA GLU A 499 -53.68 23.11 -32.82
C GLU A 499 -52.61 22.24 -32.12
N LEU A 500 -53.11 21.24 -31.37
CA LEU A 500 -52.49 19.92 -31.29
C LEU A 500 -53.44 18.92 -31.98
N PRO A 501 -52.98 18.06 -32.92
CA PRO A 501 -53.86 17.12 -33.61
C PRO A 501 -54.17 15.88 -32.77
N HIS A 502 -55.44 15.50 -32.77
CA HIS A 502 -55.95 14.17 -32.45
C HIS A 502 -55.54 13.15 -33.51
N ASP A 503 -55.26 11.90 -33.10
CA ASP A 503 -55.37 10.75 -33.99
C ASP A 503 -56.12 9.60 -33.30
N GLN A 504 -57.07 9.01 -34.02
CA GLN A 504 -58.03 7.99 -33.58
C GLN A 504 -57.78 6.66 -34.31
N GLY A 505 -57.82 5.55 -33.57
CA GLY A 505 -58.40 4.23 -33.95
C GLY A 505 -57.71 3.40 -35.05
N GLY A 506 -57.58 2.08 -34.97
CA GLY A 506 -58.04 1.10 -33.98
C GLY A 506 -57.89 -0.35 -34.52
N SER A 507 -58.24 -1.31 -33.65
CA SER A 507 -58.48 -2.75 -33.90
C SER A 507 -57.22 -3.65 -33.88
N SER A 508 -57.10 -4.75 -33.12
CA SER A 508 -58.12 -5.65 -32.57
C SER A 508 -57.52 -6.69 -31.59
N ARG A 509 -58.33 -7.07 -30.58
CA ARG A 509 -58.51 -8.40 -29.93
C ARG A 509 -57.68 -8.81 -28.70
N GLU A 510 -58.34 -8.59 -27.55
CA GLU A 510 -58.38 -9.31 -26.26
C GLU A 510 -58.88 -10.78 -26.38
N PRO A 511 -58.76 -11.68 -25.36
CA PRO A 511 -59.37 -11.47 -24.03
C PRO A 511 -58.67 -12.01 -22.76
N GLU A 512 -59.27 -11.58 -21.65
CA GLU A 512 -59.02 -11.72 -20.20
C GLU A 512 -59.06 -13.15 -19.59
N GLU A 513 -58.84 -13.14 -18.25
CA GLU A 513 -59.17 -14.11 -17.17
C GLU A 513 -57.99 -14.96 -16.66
N THR A 514 -57.71 -15.18 -15.36
CA THR A 514 -58.41 -14.95 -14.08
C THR A 514 -57.43 -15.10 -12.91
N ARG A 515 -57.74 -14.50 -11.74
CA ARG A 515 -57.16 -14.86 -10.43
C ARG A 515 -57.68 -16.23 -9.99
N ARG A 516 -56.81 -17.09 -9.41
CA ARG A 516 -57.04 -17.81 -8.13
C ARG A 516 -55.85 -18.70 -7.72
N SER A 517 -55.50 -18.56 -6.44
CA SER A 517 -54.75 -19.50 -5.61
C SER A 517 -55.40 -20.89 -5.58
N ASN A 518 -54.57 -21.95 -5.54
CA ASN A 518 -54.75 -23.18 -4.74
C ASN A 518 -53.63 -24.21 -5.04
N LEU A 519 -52.71 -24.41 -4.09
CA LEU A 519 -51.79 -25.56 -4.03
C LEU A 519 -52.34 -26.56 -2.98
N PRO A 520 -52.49 -27.86 -3.31
CA PRO A 520 -52.93 -28.91 -2.38
C PRO A 520 -51.72 -29.65 -1.73
N PRO A 521 -51.94 -30.61 -0.79
CA PRO A 521 -51.15 -30.76 0.44
C PRO A 521 -50.04 -31.84 0.42
N THR A 522 -49.21 -31.77 1.47
CA THR A 522 -48.18 -32.72 1.94
C THR A 522 -48.68 -34.14 2.21
N PRO A 523 -47.79 -35.15 2.30
CA PRO A 523 -47.56 -35.75 3.63
C PRO A 523 -46.11 -36.22 3.95
N GLY A 524 -45.64 -35.83 5.14
CA GLY A 524 -45.06 -36.69 6.20
C GLY A 524 -43.84 -37.58 5.96
N GLY A 525 -42.73 -37.26 6.65
CA GLY A 525 -41.62 -38.16 7.00
C GLY A 525 -40.67 -37.49 8.01
N ALA A 526 -40.41 -38.15 9.14
CA ALA A 526 -39.83 -37.60 10.38
C ALA A 526 -38.27 -37.77 10.47
N PRO A 527 -37.59 -37.63 11.63
CA PRO A 527 -36.63 -36.54 11.89
C PRO A 527 -35.18 -37.01 12.17
N GLY A 528 -34.19 -36.12 12.04
CA GLY A 528 -32.81 -36.38 12.45
C GLY A 528 -31.97 -35.11 12.60
N ASP A 529 -31.73 -34.74 13.87
CA ASP A 529 -30.63 -33.99 14.50
C ASP A 529 -29.90 -32.84 13.75
N VAL A 530 -30.13 -31.62 14.25
CA VAL A 530 -29.29 -30.44 14.05
C VAL A 530 -28.76 -30.00 15.43
N PRO A 531 -27.44 -29.77 15.63
CA PRO A 531 -26.89 -29.37 16.92
C PRO A 531 -27.28 -27.93 17.30
N PRO A 532 -27.39 -27.59 18.61
CA PRO A 532 -27.89 -26.29 19.04
C PRO A 532 -26.84 -25.18 18.90
N ARG A 533 -27.34 -24.00 18.50
CA ARG A 533 -26.62 -22.72 18.53
C ARG A 533 -26.43 -22.24 19.98
N PRO A 534 -25.27 -21.69 20.37
CA PRO A 534 -25.08 -21.14 21.71
C PRO A 534 -25.85 -19.81 21.90
N PRO A 535 -26.27 -19.48 23.14
CA PRO A 535 -27.07 -18.29 23.43
C PRO A 535 -26.23 -17.02 23.56
N SER A 536 -26.74 -15.92 23.01
CA SER A 536 -26.21 -14.56 23.18
C SER A 536 -26.43 -14.04 24.61
N PRO A 537 -25.44 -13.41 25.27
CA PRO A 537 -25.64 -12.83 26.60
C PRO A 537 -26.44 -11.52 26.56
N ARG A 538 -27.41 -11.40 27.47
CA ARG A 538 -28.17 -10.18 27.76
C ARG A 538 -27.35 -9.19 28.60
N PRO A 539 -27.60 -7.87 28.51
CA PRO A 539 -26.94 -6.88 29.35
C PRO A 539 -27.57 -6.80 30.75
N ALA A 540 -26.73 -6.66 31.77
CA ALA A 540 -27.14 -6.42 33.14
C ALA A 540 -27.48 -4.92 33.37
N SER A 541 -28.49 -4.73 34.22
CA SER A 541 -29.16 -3.50 34.61
C SER A 541 -28.33 -2.53 35.44
N LYS A 542 -28.65 -1.24 35.29
CA LYS A 542 -28.25 -0.10 36.13
C LYS A 542 -28.69 -0.24 37.60
N ALA A 543 -27.78 0.11 38.52
CA ALA A 543 -28.02 0.84 39.77
C ALA A 543 -26.71 1.62 40.05
N GLY A 544 -26.69 2.96 39.98
CA GLY A 544 -26.66 3.87 41.15
C GLY A 544 -25.38 3.68 41.98
N GLY A 545 -24.47 4.62 42.19
CA GLY A 545 -24.38 6.07 42.06
C GLY A 545 -23.32 6.53 43.08
N GLY A 546 -22.61 7.63 42.82
CA GLY A 546 -21.96 8.43 43.89
C GLY A 546 -20.43 8.35 44.04
N THR A 547 -19.84 9.54 43.86
CA THR A 547 -18.73 10.18 44.61
C THR A 547 -17.26 9.81 44.35
N GLU A 548 -16.54 10.84 43.92
CA GLU A 548 -15.11 11.09 44.10
C GLU A 548 -14.68 10.98 45.57
N GLY A 549 -13.44 10.54 45.84
CA GLY A 549 -12.77 10.80 47.12
C GLY A 549 -11.75 9.76 47.59
N ASP A 550 -10.51 10.00 47.20
CA ASP A 550 -9.26 9.94 48.00
C ASP A 550 -8.68 8.63 48.61
N ARG A 551 -7.34 8.65 48.61
CA ARG A 551 -6.25 7.73 48.97
C ARG A 551 -6.42 6.85 50.22
N GLY A 552 -5.78 5.67 50.20
CA GLY A 552 -5.11 5.12 51.40
C GLY A 552 -4.99 3.59 51.51
N THR A 553 -3.83 3.06 51.10
CA THR A 553 -3.04 1.95 51.70
C THR A 553 -3.72 0.66 52.19
N GLY A 554 -3.32 -0.46 51.57
CA GLY A 554 -3.49 -1.82 52.09
C GLY A 554 -2.74 -2.85 51.25
N ASP A 555 -1.43 -2.98 51.49
CA ASP A 555 -0.63 -4.19 51.23
C ASP A 555 -1.34 -5.41 51.86
N ALA A 556 -1.22 -6.67 51.48
CA ALA A 556 -0.30 -7.45 50.65
C ALA A 556 -1.06 -8.75 50.30
N ASP A 557 -0.75 -9.40 49.17
CA ASP A 557 -0.89 -10.86 48.98
C ASP A 557 -0.66 -11.31 47.51
N GLY A 558 -0.36 -10.39 46.59
CA GLY A 558 0.06 -10.77 45.25
C GLY A 558 1.58 -11.00 45.12
N PRO A 559 2.02 -11.78 44.12
CA PRO A 559 3.44 -11.98 43.84
C PRO A 559 4.16 -10.65 43.54
N PRO A 560 5.48 -10.56 43.78
CA PRO A 560 6.25 -9.34 43.55
C PRO A 560 6.30 -9.01 42.06
N CYS A 561 6.23 -7.71 41.76
CA CYS A 561 6.46 -7.17 40.43
C CYS A 561 7.91 -7.37 39.99
N THR A 562 8.12 -7.90 38.79
CA THR A 562 9.47 -8.18 38.25
C THR A 562 10.31 -6.93 37.97
N ILE A 563 9.72 -5.73 38.05
CA ILE A 563 10.41 -4.45 37.80
C ILE A 563 10.71 -3.68 39.11
N CYS A 564 9.79 -3.65 40.06
CA CYS A 564 9.92 -2.81 41.27
C CYS A 564 9.87 -3.59 42.59
N ASP A 565 9.75 -4.92 42.56
CA ASP A 565 9.67 -5.83 43.70
C ASP A 565 8.52 -5.56 44.70
N ARG A 566 7.56 -4.69 44.36
CA ARG A 566 6.36 -4.46 45.18
C ARG A 566 5.24 -5.44 44.83
N PRO A 567 4.34 -5.80 45.78
CA PRO A 567 3.24 -6.72 45.52
C PRO A 567 2.33 -6.21 44.40
N ILE A 568 2.02 -7.05 43.43
CA ILE A 568 1.01 -6.75 42.41
C ILE A 568 -0.38 -7.06 42.96
N ASN A 569 -1.41 -6.42 42.42
CA ASN A 569 -2.79 -6.78 42.72
C ASN A 569 -3.04 -8.28 42.40
N PRO A 570 -3.55 -9.09 43.34
CA PRO A 570 -3.82 -10.52 43.12
C PRO A 570 -4.70 -10.81 41.89
N ASP A 571 -5.66 -9.95 41.57
CA ASP A 571 -6.54 -10.11 40.41
C ASP A 571 -5.78 -9.97 39.08
N TRP A 572 -4.66 -9.24 39.08
CA TRP A 572 -3.82 -9.07 37.89
C TRP A 572 -2.83 -10.22 37.76
N ALA A 573 -2.24 -10.67 38.87
CA ALA A 573 -1.43 -11.88 38.88
C ALA A 573 -2.23 -13.11 38.40
N ALA A 574 -3.49 -13.23 38.82
CA ALA A 574 -4.39 -14.30 38.36
C ALA A 574 -4.69 -14.26 36.83
N ARG A 575 -4.45 -13.11 36.19
CA ARG A 575 -4.60 -12.91 34.74
C ARG A 575 -3.27 -13.04 33.99
N GLY A 576 -2.18 -13.42 34.66
CA GLY A 576 -0.87 -13.66 34.06
C GLY A 576 0.03 -12.43 33.98
N TYR A 577 -0.31 -11.33 34.64
CA TYR A 577 0.57 -10.15 34.72
C TYR A 577 1.60 -10.32 35.83
N ASP A 578 2.86 -10.09 35.51
CA ASP A 578 4.02 -10.13 36.41
C ASP A 578 4.63 -8.73 36.69
N THR A 579 4.02 -7.67 36.14
CA THR A 579 4.38 -6.26 36.32
C THR A 579 3.17 -5.39 36.69
N HIS A 580 3.38 -4.22 37.31
CA HIS A 580 2.29 -3.22 37.46
C HIS A 580 2.00 -2.55 36.12
N ILE A 581 0.75 -2.17 35.86
CA ILE A 581 0.32 -1.47 34.62
C ILE A 581 1.14 -0.20 34.32
N GLY A 582 1.71 0.43 35.35
CA GLY A 582 2.54 1.62 35.16
C GLY A 582 4.05 1.34 35.09
N CYS A 583 4.49 0.11 35.35
CA CYS A 583 5.91 -0.25 35.23
C CYS A 583 6.25 -0.50 33.77
N ASP A 584 7.31 0.13 33.28
CA ASP A 584 7.77 -0.05 31.92
C ASP A 584 8.94 -1.06 31.89
N PRO A 585 8.76 -2.26 31.30
CA PRO A 585 9.80 -3.28 31.20
C PRO A 585 10.98 -2.89 30.30
N ALA A 586 10.81 -1.94 29.38
CA ALA A 586 11.88 -1.48 28.51
C ALA A 586 12.83 -0.50 29.21
N THR A 587 12.33 0.24 30.21
CA THR A 587 13.09 1.32 30.88
C THR A 587 13.33 1.07 32.37
N GLY A 588 12.66 0.09 32.98
CA GLY A 588 12.71 -0.19 34.42
C GLY A 588 12.00 0.87 35.28
N SER A 589 11.21 1.75 34.65
CA SER A 589 10.59 2.90 35.29
C SER A 589 9.31 2.52 36.04
N HIS A 590 9.06 3.10 37.23
CA HIS A 590 7.79 3.01 37.96
C HIS A 590 7.13 4.40 38.03
N PRO A 591 5.79 4.55 37.95
CA PRO A 591 5.14 5.87 37.86
C PRO A 591 5.42 6.79 39.06
N ASP A 592 5.59 6.19 40.24
CA ASP A 592 5.91 6.91 41.49
C ASP A 592 7.42 7.20 41.69
N HIS A 593 8.28 6.80 40.76
CA HIS A 593 9.71 7.10 40.75
C HIS A 593 10.21 7.28 39.31
N PRO A 594 10.11 8.49 38.74
CA PRO A 594 10.77 8.77 37.47
C PRO A 594 12.29 8.75 37.69
N THR A 595 12.97 7.76 37.12
CA THR A 595 14.43 7.75 36.97
C THR A 595 14.82 8.72 35.85
N HIS A 596 15.50 9.81 36.20
CA HIS A 596 16.13 10.71 35.22
C HIS A 596 17.38 10.03 34.62
N PRO A 597 17.56 10.01 33.29
CA PRO A 597 18.81 9.58 32.67
C PRO A 597 19.72 10.78 32.34
N HIS A 598 21.01 10.65 32.66
CA HIS A 598 22.18 11.45 32.26
C HIS A 598 22.47 12.78 32.99
N ASP A 599 23.31 12.69 34.03
CA ASP A 599 24.36 13.67 34.31
C ASP A 599 25.51 12.93 35.03
N ASP A 600 26.44 12.36 34.25
CA ASP A 600 27.75 11.89 34.73
C ASP A 600 28.80 12.32 33.70
N ALA A 601 29.34 13.53 33.89
CA ALA A 601 30.64 13.94 33.35
C ALA A 601 31.68 13.78 34.48
N PRO A 602 32.85 13.18 34.21
CA PRO A 602 33.85 12.96 35.25
C PRO A 602 34.56 14.26 35.62
N HIS A 603 34.50 14.61 36.89
CA HIS A 603 35.43 15.54 37.52
C HIS A 603 36.75 14.82 37.79
N ASP A 604 37.75 15.05 36.93
CA ASP A 604 39.15 14.79 37.29
C ASP A 604 39.65 15.91 38.21
N ALA A 605 40.04 15.51 39.42
CA ALA A 605 40.85 16.27 40.34
C ALA A 605 42.05 15.42 40.76
N ALA A 606 43.19 15.65 40.10
CA ALA A 606 44.56 15.60 40.64
C ALA A 606 45.58 15.84 39.51
#